data_AF-A0A7C3SGP7-F1
#
_entry.id   AF-A0A7C3SGP7-F1
#
_cell.length_a   1.000
_cell.length_b   1.000
_cell.length_c   1.000
_cell.angle_alpha   90.00
_cell.angle_beta   90.00
_cell.angle_gamma   90.00
#
_symmetry.space_group_name_H-M   'P 1'
#
loop_
_entity.id
_entity.type
_entity.pdbx_description
1 polymer ?
#
loop_
_entity_poly.entity_id
_entity_poly.type
_entity_poly.pdbx_seq_one_letter_code
_entity_poly.pdbx_strand_id
1 'polypeptide(L)'
;MPTEKLLRLGKQGLWLWILILPPAVGCGSGSSGMRVWGVVTYQGQPIQEGQIVFVPIEGTQGPPTGAPIQAGRYEIPPHIGPRANGVYRVEITAMGQEKTYTPNVSGEGPFYTVREQILPAQYNRQSTLRVTIWPDPAKNQHDFHLK
;
A
#
# COMPACT_ATOMS: atom_id res chain seq x y z
N MET A 1 -80.68 42.58 22.25
CA MET A 1 -79.96 43.84 21.96
C MET A 1 -79.57 44.45 23.29
N PRO A 2 -78.35 44.99 23.49
CA PRO A 2 -77.22 45.19 22.58
C PRO A 2 -76.08 44.19 22.87
N THR A 3 -75.39 43.56 21.91
CA THR A 3 -74.35 44.05 20.96
C THR A 3 -73.24 44.84 21.64
N GLU A 4 -72.07 44.20 21.82
CA GLU A 4 -70.77 44.82 21.50
C GLU A 4 -69.82 43.75 20.91
N LYS A 5 -69.22 44.13 19.78
CA LYS A 5 -68.26 43.38 18.96
C LYS A 5 -66.85 43.85 19.31
N LEU A 6 -65.87 43.04 18.83
CA LEU A 6 -64.44 43.35 18.64
C LEU A 6 -63.62 43.21 19.92
N LEU A 7 -62.41 42.65 19.93
CA LEU A 7 -61.36 42.71 18.93
C LEU A 7 -60.67 41.35 18.69
N ARG A 8 -60.19 41.20 17.45
CA ARG A 8 -59.28 40.16 16.98
C ARG A 8 -57.84 40.47 17.45
N LEU A 9 -57.12 39.49 17.98
CA LEU A 9 -55.64 39.44 18.08
C LEU A 9 -55.28 38.04 18.62
N GLY A 10 -54.39 37.20 18.10
CA GLY A 10 -53.67 37.08 16.85
C GLY A 10 -53.16 35.63 16.84
N LYS A 11 -53.24 34.93 15.71
CA LYS A 11 -52.69 33.58 15.53
C LYS A 11 -51.16 33.66 15.63
N GLN A 12 -50.59 33.31 16.78
CA GLN A 12 -49.14 33.13 16.91
C GLN A 12 -48.88 31.62 16.88
N GLY A 13 -48.68 31.11 15.66
CA GLY A 13 -48.23 29.74 15.42
C GLY A 13 -46.80 29.59 15.90
N LEU A 14 -46.59 28.90 17.02
CA LEU A 14 -45.27 28.52 17.48
C LEU A 14 -44.95 27.12 16.91
N TRP A 15 -44.72 27.07 15.60
CA TRP A 15 -44.16 25.89 14.94
C TRP A 15 -42.65 25.91 15.22
N LEU A 16 -42.24 25.28 16.33
CA LEU A 16 -40.83 25.07 16.67
C LEU A 16 -40.20 24.15 15.61
N TRP A 17 -39.58 24.77 14.61
CA TRP A 17 -38.66 24.14 13.67
C TRP A 17 -37.46 23.61 14.46
N ILE A 18 -37.48 22.32 14.79
CA ILE A 18 -36.29 21.58 15.20
C ILE A 18 -35.32 21.58 14.02
N LEU A 19 -34.30 22.44 14.13
CA LEU A 19 -33.16 22.48 13.23
C LEU A 19 -32.32 21.22 13.52
N ILE A 20 -32.59 20.15 12.78
CA ILE A 20 -31.79 18.91 12.82
C ILE A 20 -30.42 19.25 12.27
N LEU A 21 -29.47 19.44 13.18
CA LEU A 21 -28.05 19.54 12.89
C LEU A 21 -27.61 18.16 12.37
N PRO A 22 -27.16 18.01 11.11
CA PRO A 22 -26.57 16.76 10.67
C PRO A 22 -25.34 16.49 11.53
N PRO A 23 -25.16 15.29 12.11
CA PRO A 23 -23.87 14.95 12.68
C PRO A 23 -22.86 14.99 11.54
N ALA A 24 -21.93 15.94 11.60
CA ALA A 24 -20.74 15.91 10.78
C ALA A 24 -19.95 14.68 11.21
N VAL A 25 -20.23 13.53 10.58
CA VAL A 25 -19.41 12.34 10.67
C VAL A 25 -18.15 12.65 9.88
N GLY A 26 -17.26 13.41 10.50
CA GLY A 26 -15.91 13.66 10.02
C GLY A 26 -15.13 12.36 10.10
N CYS A 27 -15.32 11.47 9.12
CA CYS A 27 -14.41 10.36 8.84
C CYS A 27 -13.13 10.93 8.22
N GLY A 28 -12.38 11.70 9.02
CA GLY A 28 -11.05 12.16 8.70
C GLY A 28 -10.02 11.14 9.19
N SER A 29 -10.08 9.90 8.68
CA SER A 29 -8.97 8.97 8.88
C SER A 29 -7.79 9.49 8.06
N GLY A 30 -6.77 10.03 8.73
CA GLY A 30 -5.47 10.25 8.11
C GLY A 30 -5.09 8.98 7.34
N SER A 31 -4.83 9.13 6.04
CA SER A 31 -4.77 8.03 5.08
C SER A 31 -3.91 6.87 5.59
N SER A 32 -4.56 5.84 6.14
CA SER A 32 -3.87 4.62 6.52
C SER A 32 -3.41 3.93 5.25
N GLY A 33 -2.21 3.35 5.26
CA GLY A 33 -1.73 2.57 4.13
C GLY A 33 -2.66 1.39 3.84
N MET A 34 -2.57 0.86 2.63
CA MET A 34 -3.33 -0.31 2.21
C MET A 34 -2.54 -1.59 2.46
N ARG A 35 -3.24 -2.66 2.83
CA ARG A 35 -2.67 -4.00 2.76
C ARG A 35 -2.37 -4.33 1.31
N VAL A 36 -1.16 -4.82 1.03
CA VAL A 36 -0.77 -5.35 -0.28
C VAL A 36 -0.10 -6.69 -0.09
N TRP A 37 -0.45 -7.67 -0.91
CA TRP A 37 0.05 -9.04 -0.75
C TRP A 37 0.07 -9.75 -2.09
N GLY A 38 0.75 -10.89 -2.15
CA GLY A 38 0.77 -11.72 -3.35
C GLY A 38 1.89 -12.73 -3.35
N VAL A 39 2.10 -13.32 -4.53
CA VAL A 39 3.20 -14.25 -4.78
C VAL A 39 4.22 -13.70 -5.76
N VAL A 40 5.47 -14.13 -5.62
CA VAL A 40 6.57 -13.79 -6.53
C VAL A 40 7.30 -15.06 -6.95
N THR A 41 7.37 -15.27 -8.26
CA THR A 41 8.11 -16.37 -8.87
C THR A 41 9.08 -15.83 -9.91
N TYR A 42 10.21 -16.49 -10.09
CA TYR A 42 11.17 -16.24 -11.18
C TYR A 42 11.41 -17.55 -11.93
N GLN A 43 11.22 -17.53 -13.26
CA GLN A 43 11.37 -18.71 -14.12
C GLN A 43 10.51 -19.91 -13.65
N GLY A 44 9.30 -19.60 -13.17
CA GLY A 44 8.36 -20.60 -12.65
C GLY A 44 8.67 -21.12 -11.25
N GLN A 45 9.78 -20.70 -10.63
CA GLN A 45 10.14 -21.09 -9.27
C GLN A 45 9.83 -19.99 -8.25
N PRO A 46 9.28 -20.32 -7.07
CA PRO A 46 9.09 -19.35 -5.98
C PRO A 46 10.42 -18.72 -5.57
N ILE A 47 10.44 -17.40 -5.40
CA ILE A 47 11.60 -16.71 -4.84
C ILE A 47 11.73 -17.08 -3.36
N GLN A 48 12.78 -17.81 -2.98
CA GLN A 48 12.95 -18.28 -1.60
C GLN A 48 13.18 -17.15 -0.62
N GLU A 49 14.08 -16.22 -0.96
CA GLU A 49 14.43 -15.07 -0.12
C GLU A 49 14.63 -13.83 -1.00
N GLY A 50 13.98 -12.73 -0.62
CA GLY A 50 14.05 -11.49 -1.38
C GLY A 50 13.39 -10.31 -0.67
N GLN A 51 13.26 -9.21 -1.39
CA GLN A 51 12.55 -8.01 -0.94
C GLN A 51 11.69 -7.49 -2.09
N ILE A 52 10.51 -6.98 -1.76
CA ILE A 52 9.66 -6.23 -2.67
C ILE A 52 9.45 -4.82 -2.14
N VAL A 53 9.60 -3.82 -3.01
CA VAL A 53 9.45 -2.40 -2.70
C VAL A 53 8.52 -1.75 -3.70
N PHE A 54 7.53 -1.02 -3.18
CA PHE A 54 6.58 -0.21 -3.93
C PHE A 54 7.04 1.24 -3.85
N VAL A 55 7.54 1.77 -4.96
CA VAL A 55 8.04 3.15 -5.10
C VAL A 55 6.94 4.02 -5.74
N PRO A 56 6.43 5.06 -5.05
CA PRO A 56 5.42 5.96 -5.61
C PRO A 56 5.90 6.61 -6.89
N ILE A 57 5.03 6.65 -7.90
CA ILE A 57 5.28 7.33 -9.19
C ILE A 57 4.02 8.10 -9.64
N GLU A 58 4.11 8.84 -10.74
CA GLU A 58 2.96 9.55 -11.36
C GLU A 58 2.20 10.46 -10.39
N GLY A 59 2.92 11.20 -9.55
CA GLY A 59 2.32 12.13 -8.59
C GLY A 59 1.75 11.47 -7.32
N THR A 60 1.90 10.14 -7.17
CA THR A 60 1.59 9.44 -5.93
C THR A 60 2.48 9.94 -4.81
N GLN A 61 1.88 10.33 -3.68
CA GLN A 61 2.59 10.86 -2.52
C GLN A 61 2.93 9.76 -1.50
N GLY A 62 3.96 10.02 -0.70
CA GLY A 62 4.39 9.17 0.42
C GLY A 62 5.78 8.58 0.19
N PRO A 63 6.34 7.88 1.20
CA PRO A 63 7.61 7.18 1.04
C PRO A 63 7.42 5.88 0.24
N PRO A 64 8.51 5.29 -0.28
CA PRO A 64 8.53 3.89 -0.66
C PRO A 64 8.16 2.98 0.52
N THR A 65 7.50 1.87 0.23
CA THR A 65 7.09 0.86 1.23
C THR A 65 7.47 -0.53 0.74
N GLY A 66 7.68 -1.49 1.62
CA GLY A 66 8.16 -2.81 1.21
C GLY A 66 8.05 -3.87 2.28
N ALA A 67 8.32 -5.11 1.88
CA ALA A 67 8.33 -6.28 2.75
C ALA A 67 9.32 -7.34 2.25
N PRO A 68 9.77 -8.25 3.14
CA PRO A 68 10.49 -9.43 2.71
C PRO A 68 9.61 -10.33 1.85
N ILE A 69 10.26 -11.01 0.90
CA ILE A 69 9.70 -12.16 0.18
C ILE A 69 10.26 -13.41 0.83
N GLN A 70 9.38 -14.31 1.25
CA GLN A 70 9.73 -15.60 1.86
C GLN A 70 8.92 -16.71 1.20
N ALA A 71 9.61 -17.74 0.71
CA ALA A 71 8.97 -18.88 0.03
C ALA A 71 7.96 -18.44 -1.05
N GLY A 72 8.32 -17.41 -1.81
CA GLY A 72 7.54 -16.82 -2.91
C GLY A 72 6.34 -15.99 -2.47
N ARG A 73 6.20 -15.64 -1.19
CA ARG A 73 5.08 -14.83 -0.68
C ARG A 73 5.58 -13.54 -0.06
N TYR A 74 4.76 -12.49 -0.17
CA TYR A 74 5.00 -11.22 0.51
C TYR A 74 3.68 -10.65 1.04
N GLU A 75 3.79 -9.83 2.08
CA GLU A 75 2.69 -9.05 2.61
C GLU A 75 3.21 -7.75 3.23
N ILE A 76 2.61 -6.62 2.83
CA ILE A 76 2.79 -5.31 3.46
C ILE A 76 1.50 -4.99 4.22
N PRO A 77 1.52 -4.95 5.56
CA PRO A 77 0.35 -4.64 6.36
C PRO A 77 -0.01 -3.14 6.27
N PRO A 78 -1.28 -2.76 6.51
CA PRO A 78 -1.77 -1.38 6.36
C PRO A 78 -0.94 -0.28 7.03
N HIS A 79 -0.39 -0.54 8.23
CA HIS A 79 0.33 0.46 9.02
C HIS A 79 1.67 0.91 8.40
N ILE A 80 2.24 0.13 7.47
CA ILE A 80 3.40 0.48 6.64
C ILE A 80 3.09 0.37 5.14
N GLY A 81 1.81 0.32 4.79
CA GLY A 81 1.34 0.08 3.44
C GLY A 81 1.41 1.30 2.52
N PRO A 82 1.42 1.08 1.19
CA PRO A 82 1.28 2.17 0.23
C PRO A 82 -0.09 2.85 0.34
N ARG A 83 -0.18 4.10 -0.13
CA ARG A 83 -1.43 4.87 -0.12
C ARG A 83 -2.37 4.39 -1.23
N ALA A 84 -3.67 4.36 -0.93
CA ALA A 84 -4.71 4.10 -1.92
C ALA A 84 -4.76 5.18 -3.01
N ASN A 85 -5.34 4.83 -4.16
CA ASN A 85 -5.42 5.67 -5.37
C ASN A 85 -4.05 6.10 -5.91
N GLY A 86 -3.01 5.32 -5.62
CA GLY A 86 -1.64 5.58 -6.05
C GLY A 86 -1.15 4.56 -7.08
N VAL A 87 -0.26 5.03 -7.95
CA VAL A 87 0.49 4.18 -8.89
C VAL A 87 1.92 4.02 -8.37
N TYR A 88 2.40 2.78 -8.39
CA TYR A 88 3.69 2.41 -7.83
C TYR A 88 4.52 1.63 -8.86
N ARG A 89 5.81 1.97 -8.96
CA ARG A 89 6.82 1.08 -9.55
C ARG A 89 7.16 0.01 -8.54
N VAL A 90 7.25 -1.24 -8.98
CA VAL A 90 7.57 -2.37 -8.11
C VAL A 90 9.01 -2.81 -8.34
N GLU A 91 9.84 -2.76 -7.31
CA GLU A 91 11.21 -3.23 -7.33
C GLU A 91 11.31 -4.52 -6.53
N ILE A 92 11.86 -5.56 -7.14
CA ILE A 92 11.99 -6.90 -6.57
C ILE A 92 13.47 -7.26 -6.59
N THR A 93 13.98 -7.65 -5.44
CA THR A 93 15.31 -8.25 -5.32
C THR A 93 15.18 -9.67 -4.79
N ALA A 94 16.04 -10.58 -5.26
CA ALA A 94 16.10 -11.93 -4.74
C ALA A 94 17.55 -12.33 -4.49
N MET A 95 17.78 -12.98 -3.36
CA MET A 95 19.08 -13.47 -2.98
C MET A 95 19.21 -14.92 -3.45
N GLY A 96 20.29 -15.19 -4.19
CA GLY A 96 20.67 -16.53 -4.60
C GLY A 96 21.24 -17.34 -3.44
N GLN A 97 21.67 -18.56 -3.76
CA GLN A 97 22.35 -19.41 -2.80
C GLN A 97 23.65 -18.78 -2.33
N GLU A 98 23.99 -19.14 -1.10
CA GLU A 98 25.23 -18.78 -0.45
C GLU A 98 26.43 -19.36 -1.23
N LYS A 99 27.32 -18.47 -1.67
CA LYS A 99 28.56 -18.86 -2.37
C LYS A 99 29.76 -18.46 -1.52
N THR A 100 30.64 -19.41 -1.27
CA THR A 100 31.91 -19.20 -0.57
C THR A 100 33.02 -18.97 -1.59
N TYR A 101 33.78 -17.89 -1.42
CA TYR A 101 34.89 -17.55 -2.30
C TYR A 101 36.22 -17.73 -1.55
N THR A 102 37.19 -18.33 -2.23
CA THR A 102 38.58 -18.41 -1.79
C THR A 102 39.37 -17.18 -2.24
N PRO A 103 40.23 -16.59 -1.40
CA PRO A 103 41.12 -15.51 -1.82
C PRO A 103 42.03 -15.94 -2.99
N ASN A 104 42.23 -15.04 -3.95
CA ASN A 104 43.07 -15.28 -5.15
C ASN A 104 44.59 -15.17 -4.88
N VAL A 105 45.03 -15.06 -3.63
CA VAL A 105 46.44 -14.92 -3.26
C VAL A 105 46.81 -16.07 -2.31
N SER A 106 47.56 -17.04 -2.82
CA SER A 106 48.31 -18.09 -2.08
C SER A 106 47.69 -18.67 -0.80
N GLY A 107 46.36 -18.80 -0.72
CA GLY A 107 45.67 -19.44 0.41
C GLY A 107 45.64 -18.68 1.74
N GLU A 108 46.19 -17.46 1.83
CA GLU A 108 46.20 -16.66 3.05
C GLU A 108 45.14 -15.55 2.98
N GLY A 109 43.97 -15.82 3.55
CA GLY A 109 42.91 -14.84 3.76
C GLY A 109 41.61 -15.50 4.23
N PRO A 110 40.70 -14.75 4.89
CA PRO A 110 39.43 -15.31 5.34
C PRO A 110 38.57 -15.70 4.13
N PHE A 111 37.94 -16.87 4.20
CA PHE A 111 36.81 -17.19 3.34
C PHE A 111 35.72 -16.15 3.57
N TYR A 112 35.13 -15.65 2.49
CA TYR A 112 33.95 -14.81 2.58
C TYR A 112 32.80 -15.46 1.83
N THR A 113 31.64 -15.22 2.40
CA THR A 113 30.41 -15.79 1.92
C THR A 113 29.48 -14.68 1.48
N VAL A 114 29.01 -14.76 0.24
CA VAL A 114 28.09 -13.77 -0.33
C VAL A 114 26.85 -14.46 -0.89
N ARG A 115 25.75 -13.73 -0.86
CA ARG A 115 24.53 -14.05 -1.60
C ARG A 115 24.42 -13.05 -2.74
N GLU A 116 24.28 -13.55 -3.97
CA GLU A 116 24.22 -12.72 -5.16
C GLU A 116 22.77 -12.40 -5.53
N GLN A 117 22.54 -11.23 -6.12
CA GLN A 117 21.26 -10.91 -6.76
C GLN A 117 21.05 -11.84 -7.97
N ILE A 118 19.92 -12.55 -8.01
CA ILE A 118 19.61 -13.47 -9.12
C ILE A 118 18.64 -12.89 -10.16
N LEU A 119 18.00 -11.76 -9.87
CA LEU A 119 17.07 -11.11 -10.80
C LEU A 119 17.78 -10.12 -11.73
N PRO A 120 17.44 -10.13 -13.03
CA PRO A 120 17.85 -9.08 -13.97
C PRO A 120 17.48 -7.66 -13.49
N ALA A 121 18.25 -6.66 -13.92
CA ALA A 121 18.07 -5.27 -13.49
C ALA A 121 16.67 -4.69 -13.77
N GLN A 122 15.99 -5.20 -14.80
CA GLN A 122 14.62 -4.83 -15.19
C GLN A 122 13.54 -5.19 -14.15
N TYR A 123 13.89 -5.92 -13.08
CA TYR A 123 12.99 -6.19 -11.97
C TYR A 123 13.38 -5.42 -10.70
N ASN A 124 14.54 -4.78 -10.67
CA ASN A 124 15.03 -4.01 -9.52
C ASN A 124 15.17 -2.52 -9.84
N ARG A 125 16.39 -1.97 -9.88
CA ARG A 125 16.65 -0.54 -10.06
C ARG A 125 16.18 0.02 -11.40
N GLN A 126 15.97 -0.84 -12.40
CA GLN A 126 15.46 -0.46 -13.73
C GLN A 126 14.05 -1.02 -13.95
N SER A 127 13.29 -1.22 -12.88
CA SER A 127 11.98 -1.87 -12.99
C SER A 127 10.99 -1.11 -13.85
N THR A 128 10.32 -1.87 -14.73
CA THR A 128 9.16 -1.41 -15.50
C THR A 128 7.85 -1.96 -14.95
N LEU A 129 7.89 -2.76 -13.87
CA LEU A 129 6.71 -3.30 -13.20
C LEU A 129 5.93 -2.20 -12.50
N ARG A 130 4.61 -2.18 -12.69
CA ARG A 130 3.73 -1.12 -12.18
C ARG A 130 2.43 -1.69 -11.67
N VAL A 131 1.94 -1.15 -10.56
CA VAL A 131 0.63 -1.49 -10.00
C VAL A 131 -0.13 -0.25 -9.56
N THR A 132 -1.45 -0.37 -9.52
CA THR A 132 -2.34 0.60 -8.88
C THR A 132 -2.80 0.03 -7.55
N ILE A 133 -2.68 0.80 -6.47
CA ILE A 133 -3.18 0.44 -5.15
C ILE A 133 -4.59 1.01 -4.99
N TRP A 134 -5.56 0.12 -4.86
CA TRP A 134 -6.97 0.44 -4.79
C TRP A 134 -7.42 0.76 -3.35
N PRO A 135 -8.46 1.60 -3.17
CA PRO A 135 -9.10 1.80 -1.87
C PRO A 135 -9.79 0.54 -1.33
N ASP A 136 -10.21 -0.35 -2.21
CA ASP A 136 -10.79 -1.65 -1.86
C ASP A 136 -9.65 -2.62 -1.47
N PRO A 137 -9.53 -3.03 -0.18
CA PRO A 137 -8.46 -3.91 0.27
C PRO A 137 -8.44 -5.27 -0.46
N ALA A 138 -9.58 -5.74 -0.96
CA ALA A 138 -9.66 -7.02 -1.67
C ALA A 138 -8.99 -6.98 -3.05
N LYS A 139 -8.73 -5.79 -3.61
CA LYS A 139 -8.14 -5.61 -4.94
C LYS A 139 -6.61 -5.46 -4.95
N ASN A 140 -5.98 -5.44 -3.78
CA ASN A 140 -4.54 -5.21 -3.62
C ASN A 140 -3.73 -6.52 -3.50
N GLN A 141 -4.25 -7.60 -4.10
CA GLN A 141 -3.44 -8.77 -4.41
C GLN A 141 -2.68 -8.52 -5.72
N HIS A 142 -1.35 -8.61 -5.71
CA HIS A 142 -0.53 -8.46 -6.91
C HIS A 142 0.48 -9.60 -7.00
N ASP A 143 0.29 -10.48 -7.97
CA ASP A 143 1.18 -11.60 -8.21
C ASP A 143 2.18 -11.27 -9.33
N PHE A 144 3.45 -11.61 -9.11
CA PHE A 144 4.55 -11.30 -10.03
C PHE A 144 5.21 -12.58 -10.54
N HIS A 145 4.97 -12.89 -11.81
CA HIS A 145 5.56 -14.04 -12.50
C HIS A 145 6.69 -13.61 -13.44
N LEU A 146 7.89 -13.48 -12.88
CA LEU A 146 9.09 -12.99 -13.56
C LEU A 146 9.71 -14.06 -14.47
N LYS A 147 10.39 -13.63 -15.55
CA LYS A 147 11.00 -14.51 -16.56
C LYS A 147 12.50 -14.29 -16.69
#